data_AF-A0A7V9NA63-F1
#
_entry.id   AF-A0A7V9NA63-F1
#
_cell.length_a   1.000
_cell.length_b   1.000
_cell.length_c   1.000
_cell.angle_alpha   90.00
_cell.angle_beta   90.00
_cell.angle_gamma   90.00
#
_symmetry.space_group_name_H-M   'P 1'
#
loop_
_entity.id
_entity.type
_entity.pdbx_description
1 polymer ?
#
loop_
_entity_poly.entity_id
_entity_poly.type
_entity_poly.pdbx_seq_one_letter_code
_entity_poly.pdbx_strand_id
1 'polypeptide(L)'
;MLFSLLYMVLRVVFRLAPASDERDREAEILVLRHQVKVLSRKCGRPKLRRIDKLFLSAAARILPKERWSSFIVTPTTLLRWHRELVRRKWTYKAKRTGRPPIDPEVRGLVIRMARENPRWGYIRIQGECRKLGIRVGATTVKRILT
;
A
#
# COMPACT_ATOMS: atom_id res chain seq x y z
N MET A 1 -4.52 -12.00 -8.54
CA MET A 1 -3.50 -12.37 -9.54
C MET A 1 -3.94 -12.02 -10.97
N LEU A 2 -5.19 -12.27 -11.35
CA LEU A 2 -5.79 -11.90 -12.65
C LEU A 2 -5.52 -10.45 -13.12
N PHE A 3 -5.70 -9.46 -12.24
CA PHE A 3 -5.47 -8.04 -12.58
C PHE A 3 -4.00 -7.69 -12.91
N SER A 4 -3.05 -8.41 -12.32
CA SER A 4 -1.61 -8.20 -12.58
C SER A 4 -1.18 -8.86 -13.87
N LEU A 5 -1.79 -10.01 -14.20
CA LEU A 5 -1.61 -10.71 -15.48
C LEU A 5 -2.22 -9.92 -16.63
N LEU A 6 -3.47 -9.44 -16.48
CA LEU A 6 -4.10 -8.56 -17.46
C LEU A 6 -3.26 -7.30 -17.71
N TYR A 7 -2.75 -6.68 -16.64
CA TYR A 7 -1.84 -5.53 -16.75
C TYR A 7 -0.50 -5.87 -17.43
N MET A 8 0.06 -7.05 -17.20
CA MET A 8 1.28 -7.52 -17.88
C MET A 8 1.05 -7.79 -19.37
N VAL A 9 -0.02 -8.49 -19.70
CA VAL A 9 -0.38 -8.81 -21.10
C VAL A 9 -0.62 -7.51 -21.86
N LEU A 10 -1.42 -6.60 -21.30
CA LEU A 10 -1.59 -5.24 -21.84
C LEU A 10 -0.22 -4.55 -22.01
N ARG A 11 0.62 -4.51 -20.97
CA ARG A 11 1.94 -3.84 -21.03
C ARG A 11 2.86 -4.39 -22.14
N VAL A 12 2.85 -5.70 -22.38
CA VAL A 12 3.71 -6.37 -23.37
C VAL A 12 3.17 -6.18 -24.78
N VAL A 13 1.88 -6.37 -24.99
CA VAL A 13 1.20 -6.13 -26.28
C VAL A 13 1.38 -4.65 -26.69
N PHE A 14 1.28 -3.71 -25.75
CA PHE A 14 1.46 -2.27 -26.00
C PHE A 14 2.91 -1.79 -26.12
N ARG A 15 3.92 -2.66 -25.95
CA ARG A 15 5.34 -2.31 -26.19
C ARG A 15 5.79 -2.68 -27.61
N LEU A 16 5.05 -3.57 -28.26
CA LEU A 16 5.38 -4.16 -29.56
C LEU A 16 4.53 -3.59 -30.71
N ALA A 17 3.49 -2.80 -30.41
CA ALA A 17 2.61 -2.24 -31.42
C ALA A 17 3.06 -0.81 -31.80
N PRO A 18 3.26 -0.48 -33.09
CA PRO A 18 3.54 0.89 -33.52
C PRO A 18 2.34 1.81 -33.21
N ALA A 19 2.61 3.03 -32.74
CA ALA A 19 1.61 4.05 -32.50
C ALA A 19 1.04 4.52 -33.85
N SER A 20 -0.27 4.36 -34.04
CA SER A 20 -1.00 4.93 -35.17
C SER A 20 -2.06 5.88 -34.64
N ASP A 21 -2.30 7.00 -35.34
CA ASP A 21 -3.28 8.01 -34.91
C ASP A 21 -4.69 7.41 -34.78
N GLU A 22 -5.00 6.36 -35.55
CA GLU A 22 -6.25 5.61 -35.45
C GLU A 22 -6.39 4.84 -34.12
N ARG A 23 -5.32 4.18 -33.65
CA ARG A 23 -5.31 3.50 -32.35
C ARG A 23 -5.43 4.48 -31.19
N ASP A 24 -4.82 5.65 -31.31
CA ASP A 24 -4.89 6.69 -30.29
C ASP A 24 -6.31 7.23 -30.14
N ARG A 25 -7.02 7.42 -31.27
CA ARG A 25 -8.44 7.80 -31.29
C ARG A 25 -9.33 6.70 -30.70
N GLU A 26 -9.11 5.44 -31.07
CA GLU A 26 -9.86 4.31 -30.49
C GLU A 26 -9.64 4.20 -28.98
N ALA A 27 -8.40 4.36 -28.52
CA ALA A 27 -8.07 4.35 -27.10
C ALA A 27 -8.74 5.51 -26.36
N GLU A 28 -8.77 6.71 -26.96
CA GLU A 28 -9.48 7.87 -26.42
C GLU A 28 -10.99 7.60 -26.28
N ILE A 29 -11.62 7.04 -27.32
CA ILE A 29 -13.05 6.67 -27.29
C ILE A 29 -13.32 5.64 -26.18
N LEU A 30 -12.45 4.64 -26.01
CA LEU A 30 -12.58 3.65 -24.94
C LEU A 30 -12.45 4.27 -23.55
N VAL A 31 -11.52 5.21 -23.37
CA VAL A 31 -11.36 5.97 -22.12
C VAL A 31 -12.61 6.77 -21.80
N LEU A 32 -13.12 7.54 -22.76
CA LEU A 32 -14.30 8.37 -22.58
C LEU A 32 -15.54 7.51 -22.29
N ARG A 33 -15.75 6.41 -23.02
CA ARG A 33 -16.83 5.45 -22.73
C ARG A 33 -16.74 4.87 -21.33
N HIS A 34 -15.53 4.51 -20.89
CA HIS A 34 -15.32 4.02 -19.53
C HIS A 34 -15.64 5.10 -18.49
N GLN A 35 -15.23 6.34 -18.72
CA GLN A 35 -15.52 7.46 -17.82
C GLN A 35 -17.02 7.74 -17.75
N VAL A 36 -17.72 7.80 -18.88
CA VAL A 36 -19.18 7.93 -18.92
C VAL A 36 -19.84 6.81 -18.14
N LYS A 37 -19.40 5.56 -18.33
CA LYS A 37 -19.91 4.40 -17.57
C LYS A 37 -19.60 4.47 -16.08
N VAL A 38 -18.51 5.12 -15.67
CA VAL A 38 -18.20 5.33 -14.24
C VAL A 38 -19.08 6.45 -13.67
N LEU A 39 -19.24 7.54 -14.42
CA LEU A 39 -20.05 8.69 -14.06
C LEU A 39 -21.53 8.32 -13.93
N SER A 40 -22.05 7.47 -14.81
CA SER A 40 -23.45 7.05 -14.79
C SER A 40 -23.82 6.09 -13.66
N ARG A 41 -22.86 5.56 -12.88
CA ARG A 41 -23.14 4.58 -11.81
C ARG A 41 -23.85 5.19 -10.59
N LYS A 42 -23.70 6.49 -10.34
CA LYS A 42 -24.29 7.17 -9.17
C LYS A 42 -24.63 8.61 -9.50
N CYS A 43 -25.77 9.09 -9.02
CA CYS A 43 -26.07 10.52 -8.96
C CYS A 43 -25.18 11.17 -7.88
N GLY A 44 -24.05 11.74 -8.29
CA GLY A 44 -23.06 12.40 -7.40
C GLY A 44 -21.62 12.12 -7.79
N ARG A 45 -20.63 12.62 -7.04
CA ARG A 45 -19.19 12.36 -7.31
C ARG A 45 -18.88 10.86 -7.21
N PRO A 46 -18.57 10.17 -8.33
CA PRO A 46 -18.39 8.73 -8.33
C PRO A 46 -17.02 8.36 -7.79
N LYS A 47 -16.97 7.44 -6.83
CA LYS A 47 -15.72 6.90 -6.30
C LYS A 47 -15.13 5.89 -7.30
N LEU A 48 -13.95 6.19 -7.85
CA LEU A 48 -13.22 5.29 -8.74
C LEU A 48 -12.81 4.01 -8.01
N ARG A 49 -13.32 2.85 -8.47
CA ARG A 49 -12.99 1.53 -7.95
C ARG A 49 -11.56 1.15 -8.35
N ARG A 50 -11.01 0.09 -7.73
CA ARG A 50 -9.67 -0.42 -8.08
C ARG A 50 -9.54 -0.77 -9.57
N ILE A 51 -10.60 -1.32 -10.16
CA ILE A 51 -10.65 -1.68 -11.59
C ILE A 51 -10.59 -0.43 -12.46
N ASP A 52 -11.36 0.60 -12.12
CA ASP A 52 -11.38 1.87 -12.88
C ASP A 52 -9.98 2.54 -12.83
N LYS A 53 -9.32 2.53 -11.65
CA LYS A 53 -7.94 3.04 -11.51
C LYS A 53 -6.93 2.25 -12.34
N LEU A 54 -7.07 0.93 -12.41
CA LEU A 54 -6.22 0.07 -13.23
C LEU A 54 -6.39 0.39 -14.71
N PHE A 55 -7.63 0.47 -15.18
CA PHE A 55 -7.95 0.80 -16.57
C PHE A 55 -7.38 2.16 -16.96
N LEU A 56 -7.64 3.21 -16.17
CA LEU A 56 -7.12 4.55 -16.45
C LEU A 56 -5.58 4.61 -16.40
N SER A 57 -4.95 3.89 -15.47
CA SER A 57 -3.48 3.82 -15.40
C SER A 57 -2.85 3.07 -16.59
N ALA A 58 -3.55 2.11 -17.17
CA ALA A 58 -3.12 1.40 -18.38
C ALA A 58 -3.34 2.27 -19.63
N ALA A 59 -4.48 2.94 -19.72
CA ALA A 59 -4.80 3.86 -20.81
C ALA A 59 -3.82 5.05 -20.89
N ALA A 60 -3.37 5.58 -19.74
CA ALA A 60 -2.34 6.61 -19.69
C ALA A 60 -0.98 6.19 -20.29
N ARG A 61 -0.76 4.89 -20.54
CA ARG A 61 0.44 4.36 -21.21
C ARG A 61 0.27 4.16 -22.72
N ILE A 62 -0.98 4.22 -23.20
CA ILE A 62 -1.37 4.07 -24.60
C ILE A 62 -1.57 5.45 -25.22
N LEU A 63 -2.33 6.32 -24.53
CA LEU A 63 -2.58 7.66 -25.05
C LEU A 63 -1.32 8.54 -24.98
N PRO A 64 -1.01 9.25 -26.08
CA PRO A 64 0.04 10.25 -26.11
C PRO A 64 -0.31 11.39 -25.14
N LYS A 65 0.72 12.06 -24.59
CA LYS A 65 0.55 13.04 -23.50
C LYS A 65 -0.35 14.21 -23.89
N GLU A 66 -0.38 14.52 -25.17
CA GLU A 66 -1.18 15.56 -25.81
C GLU A 66 -2.68 15.32 -25.62
N ARG A 67 -3.11 14.05 -25.56
CA ARG A 67 -4.52 13.64 -25.38
C ARG A 67 -4.89 13.37 -23.92
N TRP A 68 -4.01 13.68 -22.96
CA TRP A 68 -4.30 13.45 -21.53
C TRP A 68 -5.36 14.40 -20.96
N SER A 69 -5.74 15.44 -21.69
CA SER A 69 -6.90 16.30 -21.38
C SER A 69 -8.22 15.52 -21.35
N SER A 70 -8.31 14.38 -22.03
CA SER A 70 -9.48 13.48 -22.01
C SER A 70 -9.67 12.75 -20.67
N PHE A 71 -8.71 12.81 -19.76
CA PHE A 71 -8.83 12.19 -18.44
C PHE A 71 -9.56 13.10 -17.45
N ILE A 72 -10.60 12.56 -16.79
CA ILE A 72 -11.27 13.25 -15.66
C ILE A 72 -10.36 13.42 -14.43
N VAL A 73 -9.18 12.81 -14.44
CA VAL A 73 -8.23 12.75 -13.33
C VAL A 73 -6.92 13.39 -13.74
N THR A 74 -6.28 14.11 -12.83
CA THR A 74 -4.98 14.74 -13.08
C THR A 74 -3.91 13.72 -13.49
N PRO A 75 -3.05 14.06 -14.47
CA PRO A 75 -1.88 13.29 -14.88
C PRO A 75 -1.04 12.74 -13.72
N THR A 76 -0.81 13.57 -12.70
CA THR A 76 -0.05 13.22 -11.50
C THR A 76 -0.70 12.09 -10.69
N THR A 77 -2.04 12.06 -10.65
CA THR A 77 -2.80 11.02 -9.96
C THR A 77 -2.78 9.70 -10.72
N LEU A 78 -2.84 9.74 -12.06
CA LEU A 78 -2.71 8.55 -12.91
C LEU A 78 -1.34 7.89 -12.73
N LEU A 79 -0.27 8.69 -12.76
CA LEU A 79 1.10 8.21 -12.53
C LEU A 79 1.28 7.67 -11.10
N ARG A 80 0.65 8.28 -10.10
CA ARG A 80 0.66 7.78 -8.72
C ARG A 80 0.02 6.40 -8.63
N TRP A 81 -1.14 6.18 -9.25
CA TRP A 81 -1.79 4.86 -9.27
C TRP A 81 -0.97 3.82 -10.01
N HIS A 82 -0.36 4.20 -11.14
CA HIS A 82 0.57 3.33 -11.86
C HIS A 82 1.76 2.91 -10.96
N ARG A 83 2.42 3.87 -10.29
CA ARG A 83 3.52 3.58 -9.34
C ARG A 83 3.05 2.67 -8.21
N GLU A 84 1.83 2.87 -7.69
CA GLU A 84 1.27 2.03 -6.65
C GLU A 84 1.03 0.59 -7.12
N LEU A 85 0.53 0.41 -8.35
CA LEU A 85 0.34 -0.91 -8.97
C LEU A 85 1.67 -1.62 -9.21
N VAL A 86 2.68 -0.90 -9.69
CA VAL A 86 4.04 -1.43 -9.85
C VAL A 86 4.62 -1.80 -8.49
N ARG A 87 4.47 -0.95 -7.46
CA ARG A 87 4.93 -1.24 -6.09
C ARG A 87 4.28 -2.50 -5.50
N ARG A 88 2.99 -2.72 -5.76
CA ARG A 88 2.26 -3.92 -5.33
C ARG A 88 2.66 -5.18 -6.10
N LYS A 89 3.19 -5.03 -7.33
CA LYS A 89 3.78 -6.15 -8.10
C LYS A 89 5.20 -6.48 -7.62
N TRP A 90 5.95 -5.45 -7.24
CA TRP A 90 7.33 -5.53 -6.75
C TRP A 90 7.44 -5.51 -5.23
N THR A 91 6.40 -5.95 -4.51
CA THR A 91 6.51 -6.17 -3.08
C THR A 91 7.39 -7.39 -2.82
N TYR A 92 8.71 -7.19 -2.78
CA TYR A 92 9.47 -7.76 -1.68
C TYR A 92 8.69 -7.45 -0.40
N LYS A 93 8.47 -8.43 0.48
CA LYS A 93 7.90 -8.18 1.81
C LYS A 93 8.80 -7.15 2.48
N ALA A 94 8.48 -5.87 2.34
CA ALA A 94 9.19 -4.81 3.03
C ALA A 94 8.98 -5.09 4.51
N LYS A 95 10.02 -5.61 5.15
CA LYS A 95 10.07 -5.88 6.58
C LYS A 95 9.73 -4.54 7.23
N ARG A 96 8.59 -4.45 7.93
CA ARG A 96 8.16 -3.21 8.59
C ARG A 96 9.34 -2.68 9.40
N THR A 97 9.90 -1.55 9.00
CA THR A 97 10.89 -0.78 9.75
C THR A 97 10.20 -0.10 10.93
N GLY A 98 9.72 -0.92 11.86
CA GLY A 98 9.23 -0.48 13.17
C GLY A 98 10.37 -0.47 14.17
N ARG A 99 10.12 0.07 15.37
CA ARG A 99 11.03 -0.03 16.52
C ARG A 99 11.45 -1.50 16.70
N PRO A 100 12.76 -1.81 16.77
CA PRO A 100 13.21 -3.18 16.98
C PRO A 100 12.54 -3.75 18.23
N PRO A 101 12.14 -5.04 18.20
CA PRO A 101 11.57 -5.70 19.37
C PRO A 101 12.56 -5.62 20.53
N ILE A 102 12.03 -5.60 21.76
CA ILE A 102 12.86 -5.70 22.96
C ILE A 102 13.56 -7.05 22.94
N ASP A 103 14.78 -7.07 23.45
CA ASP A 103 15.57 -8.27 23.58
C ASP A 103 14.75 -9.42 24.23
N PRO A 104 14.70 -10.61 23.61
CA PRO A 104 13.91 -11.72 24.10
C PRO A 104 14.32 -12.17 25.51
N GLU A 105 15.59 -12.01 25.89
CA GLU A 105 16.06 -12.35 27.24
C GLU A 105 15.46 -11.41 28.28
N VAL A 106 15.47 -10.10 28.00
CA VAL A 106 14.85 -9.09 28.87
C VAL A 106 13.34 -9.33 29.00
N ARG A 107 12.67 -9.71 27.91
CA ARG A 107 11.25 -10.08 27.94
C ARG A 107 11.01 -11.31 28.81
N GLY A 108 11.84 -12.34 28.68
CA GLY A 108 11.76 -13.57 29.47
C GLY A 108 11.95 -13.30 30.97
N LEU A 109 12.91 -12.45 31.32
CA LEU A 109 13.17 -12.04 32.70
C LEU A 109 11.96 -11.31 33.31
N VAL A 110 11.37 -10.35 32.60
CA VAL A 110 10.18 -9.61 33.06
C VAL A 110 9.00 -10.55 33.32
N ILE A 111 8.76 -11.52 32.43
CA ILE A 111 7.70 -12.52 32.59
C ILE A 111 7.99 -13.42 33.79
N ARG A 112 9.24 -13.85 33.99
CA ARG A 112 9.64 -14.68 35.13
C ARG A 112 9.43 -13.95 36.45
N MET A 113 9.91 -12.71 36.57
CA MET A 113 9.72 -11.88 37.76
C MET A 113 8.25 -11.68 38.11
N ALA A 114 7.39 -11.44 37.12
CA ALA A 114 5.94 -11.29 37.32
C ALA A 114 5.27 -12.59 37.78
N ARG A 115 5.71 -13.74 37.28
CA ARG A 115 5.20 -15.06 37.68
C ARG A 115 5.62 -15.44 39.10
N GLU A 116 6.88 -15.21 39.43
CA GLU A 116 7.42 -15.50 40.77
C GLU A 116 6.88 -14.54 41.83
N ASN A 117 6.45 -13.34 41.43
CA ASN A 117 5.95 -12.31 42.35
C ASN A 117 4.60 -11.72 41.87
N PRO A 118 3.47 -12.43 42.07
CA PRO A 118 2.16 -12.00 41.56
C PRO A 118 1.65 -10.65 42.09
N ARG A 119 2.15 -10.23 43.27
CA ARG A 119 1.77 -8.94 43.88
C ARG A 119 2.55 -7.75 43.30
N TRP A 120 3.55 -7.97 42.45
CA TRP A 120 4.38 -6.89 41.92
C TRP A 120 3.70 -6.21 40.74
N GLY A 121 3.52 -4.89 40.85
CA GLY A 121 3.10 -4.05 39.73
C GLY A 121 4.25 -3.79 38.73
N TYR A 122 3.90 -3.37 37.51
CA TYR A 122 4.85 -3.12 36.43
C TYR A 122 5.90 -2.03 36.75
N ILE A 123 5.59 -1.07 37.63
CA ILE A 123 6.55 -0.06 38.12
C ILE A 123 7.61 -0.72 39.03
N ARG A 124 7.18 -1.66 39.87
CA ARG A 124 8.09 -2.39 40.78
C ARG A 124 9.03 -3.28 39.99
N ILE A 125 8.50 -4.02 39.01
CA ILE A 125 9.31 -4.87 38.11
C ILE A 125 10.32 -4.01 37.32
N GLN A 126 9.91 -2.83 36.84
CA GLN A 126 10.83 -1.90 36.19
C GLN A 126 11.99 -1.48 37.12
N GLY A 127 11.68 -1.19 38.39
CA GLY A 127 12.69 -0.86 39.40
C GLY A 127 13.70 -2.00 39.62
N GLU A 128 13.23 -3.25 39.71
CA GLU A 128 14.10 -4.42 39.84
C GLU A 128 14.96 -4.65 38.59
N CYS A 129 14.39 -4.51 37.38
CA CYS A 129 15.18 -4.54 36.15
C CYS A 129 16.28 -3.46 36.14
N ARG A 130 15.99 -2.25 36.66
CA ARG A 130 16.97 -1.17 36.74
C ARG A 130 18.11 -1.49 37.71
N LYS A 131 17.84 -2.18 38.83
CA LYS A 131 18.88 -2.66 39.75
C LYS A 131 19.82 -3.68 39.10
N LEU A 132 19.30 -4.48 38.18
CA LEU A 132 20.09 -5.43 37.37
C LEU A 132 20.82 -4.77 36.19
N GLY A 133 20.81 -3.43 36.08
CA GLY A 133 21.44 -2.70 34.98
C GLY A 133 20.62 -2.67 33.68
N ILE A 134 19.42 -3.25 33.67
CA ILE A 134 18.58 -3.36 32.48
C ILE A 134 17.64 -2.16 32.37
N ARG A 135 17.83 -1.31 31.35
CA ARG A 135 16.98 -0.13 31.11
C ARG A 135 15.72 -0.49 30.33
N VAL A 136 14.61 -0.68 31.04
CA VAL A 136 13.26 -0.89 30.47
C VAL A 136 12.31 0.21 30.94
N GLY A 137 11.40 0.68 30.08
CA GLY A 137 10.36 1.64 30.46
C GLY A 137 9.17 0.96 31.14
N ALA A 138 8.51 1.63 32.10
CA ALA A 138 7.31 1.10 32.77
C ALA A 138 6.19 0.71 31.79
N THR A 139 5.99 1.50 30.73
CA THR A 139 5.01 1.22 29.67
C THR A 139 5.38 0.00 28.85
N THR A 140 6.67 -0.26 28.67
CA THR A 140 7.20 -1.46 28.03
C THR A 140 6.92 -2.70 28.87
N VAL A 141 7.17 -2.65 30.18
CA VAL A 141 6.85 -3.74 31.12
C VAL A 141 5.34 -4.01 31.11
N LYS A 142 4.51 -2.97 31.19
CA LYS A 142 3.05 -3.10 31.08
C LYS A 142 2.63 -3.82 29.79
N ARG A 143 3.23 -3.46 28.64
CA ARG A 143 2.95 -4.10 27.34
C ARG A 143 3.47 -5.54 27.23
N ILE A 144 4.40 -5.95 28.08
CA ILE A 144 4.88 -7.35 28.13
C ILE A 144 3.93 -8.20 28.97
N LEU A 145 3.34 -7.61 30.02
CA LEU A 145 2.44 -8.29 30.97
C LEU A 145 0.96 -8.26 30.57
N THR A 146 0.58 -7.39 29.63
CA THR A 146 -0.76 -7.35 29.00
C THR A 146 -0.73 -8.18 27.73
#